data_AF-A0A2Z2P0M8-F1
#
_entry.id   AF-A0A2Z2P0M8-F1
#
_cell.length_a   1.000
_cell.length_b   1.000
_cell.length_c   1.000
_cell.angle_alpha   90.00
_cell.angle_beta   90.00
_cell.angle_gamma   90.00
#
_symmetry.space_group_name_H-M   'P 1'
#
loop_
_entity.id
_entity.type
_entity.pdbx_description
1 polymer ?
#
loop_
_entity_poly.entity_id
_entity_poly.type
_entity_poly.pdbx_seq_one_letter_code
_entity_poly.pdbx_strand_id
1 'polypeptide(L)'
;MRSWIIALCIAAQLAVLAYMVFGREMLIKNGTRISITTAPIDPRDPFRGDFVRLRYPLNTLSHAPVRWQPSDYQPRKGDKMYAILEQRPGGLYDVAYFSNLPPASDSKPLYLRGRIQAAVNWDGRNQVDVSYGIEQLFVEQGSGVDIEDRRGIRGGMQNAMQATISVGADGSAVLTGHTWSDIAIGLEISDTFQLIEPTSEDSAVSEDNGSDTDSPDLIKPPSQTASPDLPPIRLTVTNVSQDSITLNNPGDNCGFRLEPRTRSHSEFFQPAGVCADLPSKPVMIEAGESIVLDIELASPRWHMSLKSGDVISTADIRSFQNSAEWFRLVYRSEQQVKKLPGAEADDSKTTRNTDMTNASAPPFWQGDLVSQAFSPRGQMD
;
A
#
# COMPACT_ATOMS: atom_id res chain seq x y z
N MET A 1 60.79 13.95 12.17
CA MET A 1 59.90 14.46 11.10
C MET A 1 59.06 13.36 10.46
N ARG A 2 59.64 12.26 9.95
CA ARG A 2 58.90 11.16 9.31
C ARG A 2 57.87 10.46 10.22
N SER A 3 58.19 10.21 11.49
CA SER A 3 57.28 9.58 12.47
C SER A 3 56.03 10.41 12.76
N TRP A 4 56.13 11.75 12.73
CA TRP A 4 55.02 12.66 12.98
C TRP A 4 54.01 12.69 11.82
N ILE A 5 54.51 12.56 10.58
CA ILE A 5 53.67 12.43 9.39
C ILE A 5 52.88 11.11 9.43
N ILE A 6 53.54 10.01 9.81
CA ILE A 6 52.87 8.70 9.95
C ILE A 6 51.80 8.76 11.05
N ALA A 7 52.11 9.34 12.21
CA ALA A 7 51.14 9.52 13.29
C ALA A 7 49.94 10.37 12.85
N LEU A 8 50.17 11.43 12.08
CA LEU A 8 49.10 12.27 11.52
C LEU A 8 48.23 11.50 10.52
N CYS A 9 48.81 10.67 9.67
CA CYS A 9 48.04 9.81 8.76
C CYS A 9 47.17 8.80 9.51
N ILE A 10 47.70 8.16 10.56
CA ILE A 10 46.94 7.23 11.41
C ILE A 10 45.80 7.98 12.12
N ALA A 11 46.09 9.16 12.69
CA ALA A 11 45.07 9.98 13.33
C ALA A 11 43.97 10.41 12.35
N ALA A 12 44.33 10.78 11.12
CA ALA A 12 43.36 11.12 10.07
C ALA A 12 42.48 9.91 9.70
N GLN A 13 43.05 8.70 9.58
CA GLN A 13 42.27 7.49 9.32
C GLN A 13 41.28 7.18 10.46
N LEU A 14 41.73 7.28 11.72
CA LEU A 14 40.86 7.10 12.89
C LEU A 14 39.76 8.17 12.96
N ALA A 15 40.09 9.42 12.62
CA ALA A 15 39.11 10.51 12.58
C ALA A 15 38.02 10.28 11.51
N VAL A 16 38.39 9.76 10.34
CA VAL A 16 37.43 9.39 9.28
C VAL A 16 36.50 8.28 9.76
N LEU A 17 37.04 7.22 10.38
CA LEU A 17 36.22 6.14 10.94
C LEU A 17 35.29 6.64 12.06
N ALA A 18 35.80 7.46 12.98
CA ALA A 18 35.02 8.05 14.05
C ALA A 18 33.90 8.94 13.50
N TYR A 19 34.17 9.75 12.46
CA TYR A 19 33.16 10.57 11.80
C TYR A 19 32.02 9.73 11.19
N MET A 20 32.37 8.61 10.52
CA MET A 20 31.36 7.70 9.95
C MET A 20 30.45 7.08 11.02
N VAL A 21 31.03 6.65 12.14
CA VAL A 21 30.27 6.05 13.26
C VAL A 21 29.41 7.10 13.95
N PHE A 22 29.99 8.25 14.29
CA PHE A 22 29.30 9.31 15.02
C PHE A 22 28.10 9.86 14.24
N GLY A 23 28.21 9.98 12.92
CA GLY A 23 27.09 10.41 12.07
C GLY A 23 25.88 9.47 12.16
N ARG A 24 26.11 8.15 12.13
CA ARG A 24 25.02 7.15 12.25
C ARG A 24 24.46 7.07 13.66
N GLU A 25 25.30 7.13 14.69
CA GLU A 25 24.86 7.13 16.08
C GLU A 25 24.02 8.37 16.42
N MET A 26 24.42 9.55 15.93
CA MET A 26 23.62 10.76 16.08
C MET A 26 22.27 10.65 15.40
N LEU A 27 22.21 10.01 14.23
CA LEU A 27 20.95 9.76 13.53
C LEU A 27 20.03 8.85 14.35
N ILE A 28 20.52 7.75 14.90
CA ILE A 28 19.72 6.82 15.72
C ILE A 28 19.17 7.51 16.99
N LYS A 29 19.96 8.41 17.59
CA LYS A 29 19.60 9.09 18.85
C LYS A 29 18.70 10.31 18.65
N ASN A 30 19.00 11.15 17.67
CA ASN A 30 18.35 12.46 17.49
C ASN A 30 17.42 12.52 16.28
N GLY A 31 17.39 11.48 15.43
CA GLY A 31 16.49 11.44 14.29
C GLY A 31 15.04 11.20 14.70
N THR A 32 14.12 11.73 13.90
CA THR A 32 12.68 11.56 14.09
C THR A 32 12.30 10.10 13.84
N ARG A 33 11.79 9.41 14.86
CA ARG A 33 11.33 8.02 14.70
C ARG A 33 9.94 7.99 14.11
N ILE A 34 9.79 7.21 13.05
CA ILE A 34 8.51 6.98 12.37
C ILE A 34 8.36 5.51 12.01
N SER A 35 7.12 5.08 11.82
CA SER A 35 6.81 3.72 11.35
C SER A 35 6.24 3.77 9.94
N ILE A 36 6.73 2.89 9.06
CA ILE A 36 6.28 2.77 7.66
C ILE A 36 5.90 1.32 7.35
N THR A 37 4.90 1.11 6.51
CA THR A 37 4.44 -0.23 6.11
C THR A 37 5.41 -0.86 5.12
N THR A 38 5.78 -2.12 5.36
CA THR A 38 6.58 -2.92 4.41
C THR A 38 5.67 -3.61 3.37
N ALA A 39 6.22 -3.85 2.18
CA ALA A 39 5.62 -4.66 1.13
C ALA A 39 6.21 -6.09 1.15
N PRO A 40 5.56 -7.09 0.52
CA PRO A 40 6.05 -8.47 0.51
C PRO A 40 7.46 -8.61 -0.09
N ILE A 41 8.34 -9.45 0.51
CA ILE A 41 9.74 -9.66 0.06
C ILE A 41 10.21 -11.13 0.04
N ASP A 42 11.06 -11.51 -0.90
CA ASP A 42 11.77 -12.80 -0.93
C ASP A 42 13.17 -12.71 -0.28
N PRO A 43 13.51 -13.47 0.79
CA PRO A 43 14.66 -13.13 1.65
C PRO A 43 15.66 -14.26 1.93
N ARG A 44 16.37 -14.79 0.91
CA ARG A 44 17.59 -15.59 1.18
C ARG A 44 18.78 -15.27 0.28
N ASP A 45 19.91 -14.97 0.92
CA ASP A 45 21.25 -15.09 0.32
C ASP A 45 22.10 -15.94 1.29
N PRO A 46 22.39 -17.22 0.95
CA PRO A 46 23.04 -18.16 1.87
C PRO A 46 24.47 -17.80 2.26
N PHE A 47 25.06 -16.75 1.67
CA PHE A 47 26.47 -16.39 1.88
C PHE A 47 26.71 -15.17 2.77
N ARG A 48 25.67 -14.45 3.22
CA ARG A 48 25.81 -13.17 3.96
C ARG A 48 25.22 -13.18 5.37
N GLY A 49 24.84 -14.35 5.88
CA GLY A 49 24.07 -14.48 7.11
C GLY A 49 22.59 -14.21 6.89
N ASP A 50 21.79 -14.28 7.96
CA ASP A 50 20.35 -14.11 7.87
C ASP A 50 19.98 -12.63 7.84
N PHE A 51 19.57 -12.16 6.66
CA PHE A 51 18.98 -10.85 6.50
C PHE A 51 17.74 -10.93 5.62
N VAL A 52 16.74 -10.13 5.98
CA VAL A 52 15.51 -9.99 5.22
C VAL A 52 15.67 -8.75 4.35
N ARG A 53 15.57 -8.92 3.02
CA ARG A 53 15.39 -7.75 2.15
C ARG A 53 14.04 -7.14 2.49
N LEU A 54 13.99 -5.83 2.65
CA LEU A 54 12.75 -5.10 2.83
C LEU A 54 12.41 -4.33 1.56
N ARG A 55 11.13 -4.29 1.25
CA ARG A 55 10.56 -3.49 0.18
C ARG A 55 9.47 -2.67 0.81
N TYR A 56 9.28 -1.46 0.28
CA TYR A 56 8.28 -0.54 0.75
C TYR A 56 7.46 -0.05 -0.44
N PRO A 57 6.20 0.37 -0.23
CA PRO A 57 5.44 1.04 -1.28
C PRO A 57 6.18 2.26 -1.84
N LEU A 58 6.93 2.97 -0.99
CA LEU A 58 7.75 4.14 -1.36
C LEU A 58 8.95 3.84 -2.27
N ASN A 59 9.36 2.57 -2.45
CA ASN A 59 10.42 2.23 -3.40
C ASN A 59 10.00 2.46 -4.85
N THR A 60 8.70 2.39 -5.16
CA THR A 60 8.18 2.67 -6.50
C THR A 60 7.59 4.07 -6.57
N LEU A 61 8.04 4.87 -7.55
CA LEU A 61 7.46 6.20 -7.79
C LEU A 61 5.97 6.15 -8.17
N SER A 62 5.46 4.96 -8.49
CA SER A 62 4.09 4.77 -8.90
C SER A 62 3.07 4.75 -7.74
N HIS A 63 3.57 4.75 -6.51
CA HIS A 63 2.77 4.73 -5.27
C HIS A 63 2.13 6.07 -4.94
N ALA A 64 2.80 7.19 -5.30
CA ALA A 64 2.35 8.54 -4.99
C ALA A 64 2.68 9.51 -6.14
N PRO A 65 2.01 10.68 -6.23
CA PRO A 65 2.28 11.66 -7.28
C PRO A 65 3.75 12.09 -7.31
N VAL A 66 4.29 12.31 -8.51
CA VAL A 66 5.67 12.79 -8.69
C VAL A 66 5.65 14.22 -9.21
N ARG A 67 6.45 15.10 -8.60
CA ARG A 67 6.60 16.50 -8.96
C ARG A 67 7.98 16.75 -9.53
N TRP A 68 8.10 16.64 -10.85
CA TRP A 68 9.34 16.88 -11.58
C TRP A 68 9.61 18.38 -11.73
N GLN A 69 10.86 18.79 -11.48
CA GLN A 69 11.33 20.15 -11.71
C GLN A 69 12.70 20.12 -12.42
N PRO A 70 12.80 20.56 -13.70
CA PRO A 70 11.71 20.98 -14.58
C PRO A 70 10.76 19.81 -14.95
N SER A 71 9.59 20.11 -15.51
CA SER A 71 8.54 19.11 -15.78
C SER A 71 8.94 18.01 -16.77
N ASP A 72 9.94 18.27 -17.60
CA ASP A 72 10.53 17.36 -18.59
C ASP A 72 11.73 16.55 -18.03
N TYR A 73 11.92 16.55 -16.71
CA TYR A 73 13.00 15.79 -16.07
C TYR A 73 12.95 14.30 -16.41
N GLN A 74 14.08 13.77 -16.90
CA GLN A 74 14.24 12.35 -17.19
C GLN A 74 15.06 11.67 -16.07
N PRO A 75 14.45 10.78 -15.27
CA PRO A 75 15.14 10.10 -14.18
C PRO A 75 16.20 9.14 -14.71
N ARG A 76 17.41 9.23 -14.16
CA ARG A 76 18.52 8.32 -14.45
C ARG A 76 18.96 7.57 -13.20
N LYS A 77 19.54 6.39 -13.41
CA LYS A 77 20.15 5.61 -12.34
C LYS A 77 21.20 6.45 -11.61
N GLY A 78 21.11 6.48 -10.28
CA GLY A 78 22.00 7.23 -9.39
C GLY A 78 21.49 8.62 -9.01
N ASP A 79 20.48 9.14 -9.72
CA ASP A 79 19.88 10.43 -9.39
C ASP A 79 19.26 10.40 -7.98
N LYS A 80 19.28 11.56 -7.31
CA LYS A 80 18.67 11.70 -5.99
C LYS A 80 17.16 11.82 -6.14
N MET A 81 16.44 11.20 -5.22
CA MET A 81 14.99 11.32 -5.12
C MET A 81 14.60 11.61 -3.69
N TYR A 82 13.62 12.49 -3.50
CA TYR A 82 13.11 12.89 -2.20
C TYR A 82 11.65 12.44 -2.09
N ALA A 83 11.35 11.57 -1.12
CA ALA A 83 9.98 11.19 -0.78
C ALA A 83 9.51 12.03 0.39
N ILE A 84 8.51 12.88 0.16
CA ILE A 84 7.93 13.73 1.21
C ILE A 84 6.89 12.89 1.94
N LEU A 85 7.01 12.81 3.27
CA LEU A 85 6.17 11.97 4.09
C LEU A 85 5.02 12.76 4.72
N GLU A 86 3.86 12.11 4.81
CA GLU A 86 2.72 12.55 5.58
C GLU A 86 2.39 11.51 6.65
N GLN A 87 1.92 11.98 7.81
CA GLN A 87 1.44 11.09 8.85
C GLN A 87 0.01 10.63 8.49
N ARG A 88 -0.20 9.32 8.57
CA ARG A 88 -1.47 8.63 8.41
C ARG A 88 -2.05 8.31 9.80
N PRO A 89 -3.35 7.97 9.88
CA PRO A 89 -3.93 7.41 11.11
C PRO A 89 -3.12 6.20 11.62
N GLY A 90 -3.09 6.00 12.95
CA GLY A 90 -2.32 4.91 13.56
C GLY A 90 -0.81 5.21 13.70
N GLY A 91 -0.38 6.44 13.43
CA GLY A 91 1.02 6.85 13.59
C GLY A 91 1.95 6.34 12.48
N LEU A 92 1.40 5.69 11.47
CA LEU A 92 2.12 5.30 10.27
C LEU A 92 2.41 6.51 9.40
N TYR A 93 3.49 6.46 8.63
CA TYR A 93 3.83 7.47 7.64
C TYR A 93 3.73 6.87 6.24
N ASP A 94 3.19 7.64 5.31
CA ASP A 94 3.15 7.31 3.89
C ASP A 94 3.67 8.48 3.04
N VAL A 95 3.92 8.24 1.76
CA VAL A 95 4.44 9.26 0.84
C VAL A 95 3.30 10.15 0.34
N ALA A 96 3.40 11.45 0.62
CA ALA A 96 2.50 12.44 0.06
C ALA A 96 2.80 12.69 -1.43
N TYR A 97 4.08 12.86 -1.77
CA TYR A 97 4.55 12.99 -3.14
C TYR A 97 6.07 12.79 -3.21
N PHE A 98 6.57 12.54 -4.42
CA PHE A 98 7.99 12.46 -4.70
C PHE A 98 8.48 13.73 -5.43
N SER A 99 9.73 14.14 -5.18
CA SER A 99 10.39 15.27 -5.82
C SER A 99 11.85 14.93 -6.17
N ASN A 100 12.35 15.46 -7.28
CA ASN A 100 13.77 15.39 -7.65
C ASN A 100 14.61 16.50 -6.99
N LEU A 101 13.97 17.49 -6.38
CA LEU A 101 14.60 18.55 -5.59
C LEU A 101 14.30 18.38 -4.11
N PRO A 102 15.24 18.74 -3.21
CA PRO A 102 14.98 18.73 -1.78
C PRO A 102 13.84 19.71 -1.46
N PRO A 103 12.98 19.41 -0.48
CA PRO A 103 11.92 20.33 -0.09
C PRO A 103 12.50 21.65 0.41
N ALA A 104 11.77 22.73 0.21
CA ALA A 104 12.16 24.05 0.68
C ALA A 104 12.27 24.04 2.22
N SER A 105 13.32 24.71 2.73
CA SER A 105 13.69 24.65 4.15
C SER A 105 12.69 25.36 5.09
N ASP A 106 11.79 26.17 4.54
CA ASP A 106 10.79 26.95 5.24
C ASP A 106 9.66 26.09 5.82
N SER A 107 9.22 25.07 5.07
CA SER A 107 8.12 24.18 5.42
C SER A 107 8.53 23.03 6.34
N LYS A 108 9.85 22.77 6.49
CA LYS A 108 10.45 21.65 7.26
C LYS A 108 9.64 20.33 7.19
N PRO A 109 9.21 19.87 6.00
CA PRO A 109 8.48 18.61 5.91
C PRO A 109 9.42 17.47 6.29
N LEU A 110 8.86 16.37 6.79
CA LEU A 110 9.63 15.14 6.96
C LEU A 110 9.80 14.50 5.59
N TYR A 111 11.02 14.10 5.23
CA TYR A 111 11.29 13.50 3.94
C TYR A 111 12.39 12.44 4.02
N LEU A 112 12.37 11.51 3.07
CA LEU A 112 13.42 10.51 2.88
C LEU A 112 14.20 10.82 1.61
N ARG A 113 15.52 10.80 1.70
CA ARG A 113 16.44 10.95 0.59
C ARG A 113 16.86 9.58 0.09
N GLY A 114 16.41 9.22 -1.10
CA GLY A 114 16.77 8.01 -1.82
C GLY A 114 17.63 8.26 -3.05
N ARG A 115 17.96 7.17 -3.73
CA ARG A 115 18.62 7.15 -5.04
C ARG A 115 17.90 6.22 -5.99
N ILE A 116 17.75 6.66 -7.24
CA ILE A 116 17.16 5.86 -8.30
C ILE A 116 18.08 4.67 -8.62
N GLN A 117 17.56 3.45 -8.52
CA GLN A 117 18.29 2.22 -8.83
C GLN A 117 18.04 1.76 -10.26
N ALA A 118 16.80 1.90 -10.72
CA ALA A 118 16.37 1.56 -12.07
C ALA A 118 15.29 2.55 -12.52
N ALA A 119 15.34 2.92 -13.79
CA ALA A 119 14.28 3.65 -14.47
C ALA A 119 14.02 2.88 -15.77
N VAL A 120 12.93 2.12 -15.81
CA VAL A 120 12.55 1.29 -16.94
C VAL A 120 11.24 1.81 -17.51
N ASN A 121 11.21 2.02 -18.82
CA ASN A 121 9.98 2.36 -19.53
C ASN A 121 9.47 1.09 -20.19
N TRP A 122 8.35 0.55 -19.70
CA TRP A 122 7.70 -0.62 -20.27
C TRP A 122 6.25 -0.29 -20.61
N ASP A 123 5.85 -0.44 -21.88
CA ASP A 123 4.48 -0.19 -22.37
C ASP A 123 3.89 1.18 -21.93
N GLY A 124 4.69 2.24 -21.97
CA GLY A 124 4.26 3.58 -21.55
C GLY A 124 4.16 3.79 -20.02
N ARG A 125 4.45 2.76 -19.23
CA ARG A 125 4.56 2.86 -17.76
C ARG A 125 6.02 3.03 -17.36
N ASN A 126 6.35 4.22 -16.87
CA ASN A 126 7.67 4.50 -16.30
C ASN A 126 7.73 3.88 -14.88
N GLN A 127 8.36 2.72 -14.76
CA GLN A 127 8.65 2.11 -13.47
C GLN A 127 10.02 2.58 -13.01
N VAL A 128 10.01 3.45 -12.01
CA VAL A 128 11.23 3.98 -11.39
C VAL A 128 11.32 3.44 -9.97
N ASP A 129 12.39 2.70 -9.71
CA ASP A 129 12.69 2.09 -8.41
C ASP A 129 13.74 2.93 -7.68
N VAL A 130 13.47 3.23 -6.42
CA VAL A 130 14.28 4.10 -5.56
C VAL A 130 14.67 3.33 -4.31
N SER A 131 15.95 3.41 -3.94
CA SER A 131 16.46 2.87 -2.68
C SER A 131 16.72 3.99 -1.67
N TYR A 132 16.36 3.77 -0.42
CA TYR A 132 16.53 4.70 0.70
C TYR A 132 17.61 4.26 1.70
N GLY A 133 18.19 3.07 1.51
CA GLY A 133 19.22 2.51 2.39
C GLY A 133 18.66 1.84 3.64
N ILE A 134 17.36 1.56 3.66
CA ILE A 134 16.63 0.89 4.75
C ILE A 134 16.03 -0.45 4.30
N GLU A 135 16.31 -0.88 3.06
CA GLU A 135 15.81 -2.12 2.44
C GLU A 135 16.49 -3.40 2.95
N GLN A 136 17.27 -3.34 4.02
CA GLN A 136 17.99 -4.48 4.57
C GLN A 136 17.80 -4.52 6.08
N LEU A 137 17.15 -5.57 6.57
CA LEU A 137 17.04 -5.88 7.99
C LEU A 137 17.93 -7.08 8.32
N PHE A 138 18.93 -6.86 9.14
CA PHE A 138 19.77 -7.92 9.68
C PHE A 138 19.09 -8.51 10.91
N VAL A 139 18.94 -9.83 10.93
CA VAL A 139 18.29 -10.56 12.01
C VAL A 139 19.23 -11.59 12.60
N GLU A 140 18.91 -12.07 13.79
CA GLU A 140 19.62 -13.21 14.36
C GLU A 140 19.41 -14.45 13.48
N GLN A 141 20.40 -15.34 13.52
CA GLN A 141 20.36 -16.56 12.73
C GLN A 141 19.15 -17.42 13.10
N GLY A 142 18.38 -17.87 12.10
CA GLY A 142 17.14 -18.63 12.24
C GLY A 142 15.88 -17.78 12.25
N SER A 143 15.95 -16.51 12.70
CA SER A 143 14.77 -15.65 12.84
C SER A 143 14.20 -15.14 11.51
N GLY A 144 14.96 -15.25 10.41
CA GLY A 144 14.48 -14.88 9.08
C GLY A 144 13.26 -15.70 8.63
N VAL A 145 13.23 -17.00 8.99
CA VAL A 145 12.13 -17.91 8.63
C VAL A 145 10.86 -17.55 9.37
N ASP A 146 10.95 -17.22 10.65
CA ASP A 146 9.78 -16.82 11.44
C ASP A 146 9.14 -15.54 10.89
N ILE A 147 9.96 -14.63 10.34
CA ILE A 147 9.48 -13.41 9.68
C ILE A 147 8.81 -13.74 8.33
N GLU A 148 9.36 -14.70 7.57
CA GLU A 148 8.73 -15.19 6.34
C GLU A 148 7.36 -15.82 6.62
N ASP A 149 7.30 -16.72 7.60
CA ASP A 149 6.09 -17.48 7.96
C ASP A 149 5.00 -16.55 8.50
N ARG A 150 5.34 -15.60 9.38
CA ARG A 150 4.37 -14.63 9.93
C ARG A 150 3.80 -13.70 8.87
N ARG A 151 4.59 -13.35 7.85
CA ARG A 151 4.09 -12.54 6.74
C ARG A 151 3.13 -13.32 5.83
N GLY A 152 3.21 -14.64 5.83
CA GLY A 152 2.30 -15.52 5.12
C GLY A 152 2.69 -15.82 3.67
N ILE A 153 1.93 -16.74 3.08
CA ILE A 153 2.13 -17.30 1.73
C ILE A 153 1.14 -16.71 0.72
N ARG A 154 1.43 -16.90 -0.57
CA ARG A 154 0.52 -16.51 -1.67
C ARG A 154 -0.82 -17.25 -1.52
N GLY A 155 -1.93 -16.50 -1.59
CA GLY A 155 -3.29 -17.01 -1.34
C GLY A 155 -3.60 -17.35 0.13
N GLY A 156 -2.79 -16.88 1.09
CA GLY A 156 -2.98 -17.12 2.52
C GLY A 156 -3.09 -15.84 3.35
N MET A 157 -3.18 -16.01 4.67
CA MET A 157 -3.19 -14.91 5.64
C MET A 157 -1.86 -14.16 5.65
N GLN A 158 -1.90 -12.84 5.57
CA GLN A 158 -0.73 -11.97 5.64
C GLN A 158 -0.75 -11.08 6.87
N ASN A 159 0.30 -11.14 7.69
CA ASN A 159 0.54 -10.13 8.71
C ASN A 159 1.50 -9.06 8.15
N ALA A 160 1.05 -7.82 8.08
CA ALA A 160 1.88 -6.73 7.58
C ALA A 160 2.93 -6.33 8.62
N MET A 161 4.20 -6.36 8.23
CA MET A 161 5.30 -5.86 9.05
C MET A 161 5.42 -4.34 8.88
N GLN A 162 5.62 -3.63 9.98
CA GLN A 162 5.86 -2.20 10.04
C GLN A 162 7.33 -1.98 10.41
N ALA A 163 8.06 -1.23 9.59
CA ALA A 163 9.45 -0.88 9.85
C ALA A 163 9.52 0.44 10.63
N THR A 164 10.21 0.43 11.77
CA THR A 164 10.52 1.66 12.50
C THR A 164 11.85 2.20 12.01
N ILE A 165 11.82 3.44 11.52
CA ILE A 165 13.00 4.13 10.99
C ILE A 165 13.23 5.43 11.74
N SER A 166 14.50 5.81 11.88
CA SER A 166 14.90 7.13 12.38
C SER A 166 15.38 7.99 11.22
N VAL A 167 14.79 9.17 11.06
CA VAL A 167 15.00 10.07 9.92
C VAL A 167 15.74 11.33 10.36
N GLY A 168 16.81 11.66 9.65
CA GLY A 168 17.66 12.82 9.88
C GLY A 168 17.17 14.05 9.14
N ALA A 169 17.66 15.23 9.54
CA ALA A 169 17.30 16.50 8.90
C ALA A 169 17.71 16.60 7.42
N ASP A 170 18.68 15.80 6.98
CA ASP A 170 19.14 15.71 5.59
C ASP A 170 18.38 14.64 4.75
N GLY A 171 17.36 14.02 5.35
CA GLY A 171 16.56 12.94 4.79
C GLY A 171 17.25 11.58 4.81
N SER A 172 18.42 11.43 5.44
CA SER A 172 18.98 10.09 5.68
C SER A 172 18.11 9.31 6.67
N ALA A 173 18.00 8.01 6.47
CA ALA A 173 17.23 7.15 7.35
C ALA A 173 18.02 5.90 7.76
N VAL A 174 17.74 5.43 8.96
CA VAL A 174 18.28 4.17 9.50
C VAL A 174 17.13 3.36 10.07
N LEU A 175 17.08 2.08 9.72
CA LEU A 175 16.17 1.12 10.30
C LEU A 175 16.57 0.86 11.76
N THR A 176 15.65 1.10 12.69
CA THR A 176 15.90 0.95 14.14
C THR A 176 15.14 -0.21 14.75
N GLY A 177 14.11 -0.72 14.06
CA GLY A 177 13.34 -1.86 14.52
C GLY A 177 12.19 -2.19 13.59
N HIS A 178 11.35 -3.11 14.03
CA HIS A 178 10.13 -3.47 13.34
C HIS A 178 9.08 -3.95 14.33
N THR A 179 7.82 -3.83 13.94
CA THR A 179 6.66 -4.37 14.64
C THR A 179 5.77 -5.09 13.63
N TRP A 180 4.85 -5.89 14.11
CA TRP A 180 3.82 -6.53 13.28
C TRP A 180 2.50 -5.80 13.46
N SER A 181 1.64 -5.84 12.45
CA SER A 181 0.27 -5.38 12.57
C SER A 181 -0.48 -6.26 13.56
N ASP A 182 -1.34 -5.64 14.36
CA ASP A 182 -2.27 -6.33 15.25
C ASP A 182 -3.39 -7.07 14.49
N ILE A 183 -3.53 -6.76 13.20
CA ILE A 183 -4.48 -7.38 12.29
C ILE A 183 -3.75 -7.99 11.09
N ALA A 184 -4.11 -9.23 10.76
CA ALA A 184 -3.69 -9.93 9.55
C ALA A 184 -4.83 -9.98 8.52
N ILE A 185 -4.50 -9.98 7.25
CA ILE A 185 -5.44 -9.98 6.12
C ILE A 185 -5.12 -11.12 5.15
N GLY A 186 -6.09 -11.96 4.84
CA GLY A 186 -6.00 -13.06 3.87
C GLY A 186 -6.92 -12.80 2.68
N LEU A 187 -6.47 -13.21 1.50
CA LEU A 187 -7.25 -13.12 0.27
C LEU A 187 -7.28 -14.48 -0.41
N GLU A 188 -8.49 -14.99 -0.65
CA GLU A 188 -8.73 -16.21 -1.40
C GLU A 188 -9.54 -15.87 -2.66
N ILE A 189 -9.13 -16.43 -3.79
CA ILE A 189 -9.84 -16.32 -5.06
C ILE A 189 -10.45 -17.69 -5.35
N SER A 190 -11.76 -17.72 -5.56
CA SER A 190 -12.51 -18.94 -5.87
C SER A 190 -12.32 -19.36 -7.33
N ASP A 191 -12.49 -20.64 -7.62
CA ASP A 191 -12.53 -21.18 -8.98
C ASP A 191 -13.69 -20.58 -9.81
N THR A 192 -14.73 -20.07 -9.14
CA THR A 192 -15.87 -19.37 -9.76
C THR A 192 -15.56 -17.94 -10.20
N PHE A 193 -14.34 -17.43 -9.98
CA PHE A 193 -13.98 -16.04 -10.22
C PHE A 193 -14.35 -15.55 -11.63
N GLN A 194 -14.26 -16.38 -12.66
CA GLN A 194 -14.53 -15.97 -14.04
C GLN A 194 -15.99 -16.06 -14.48
N LEU A 195 -16.90 -16.57 -13.65
CA LEU A 195 -18.31 -16.68 -14.02
C LEU A 195 -18.97 -15.29 -13.93
N ILE A 196 -19.22 -14.69 -15.09
CA ILE A 196 -20.17 -13.59 -15.24
C ILE A 196 -21.48 -14.27 -15.64
N GLU A 197 -22.42 -14.40 -14.71
CA GLU A 197 -23.79 -14.80 -15.07
C GLU A 197 -24.44 -13.64 -15.84
N PRO A 198 -24.91 -13.84 -17.07
CA PRO A 198 -25.68 -12.81 -17.75
C PRO A 198 -27.01 -12.62 -17.02
N THR A 199 -27.29 -11.41 -16.55
CA THR A 199 -28.64 -11.03 -16.09
C THR A 199 -29.59 -11.12 -17.28
N SER A 200 -30.40 -12.17 -17.33
CA SER A 200 -31.39 -12.40 -18.36
C SER A 200 -32.66 -11.59 -18.09
N GLU A 201 -32.58 -10.27 -18.25
CA GLU A 201 -33.75 -9.40 -18.36
C GLU A 201 -33.43 -8.31 -19.37
N ASP A 202 -33.56 -8.63 -20.67
CA ASP A 202 -34.22 -7.73 -21.63
C ASP A 202 -34.45 -8.41 -22.99
N SER A 203 -35.73 -8.52 -23.31
CA SER A 203 -36.35 -8.43 -24.63
C SER A 203 -36.22 -9.58 -25.66
N ALA A 204 -37.39 -10.16 -25.92
CA ALA A 204 -37.76 -10.92 -27.10
C ALA A 204 -37.79 -10.06 -28.39
N VAL A 205 -37.90 -10.76 -29.53
CA VAL A 205 -38.19 -10.28 -30.91
C VAL A 205 -36.92 -9.75 -31.61
N SER A 206 -36.48 -10.16 -32.81
CA SER A 206 -37.10 -10.78 -33.99
C SER A 206 -36.02 -11.47 -34.84
N GLU A 207 -36.40 -12.55 -35.53
CA GLU A 207 -35.69 -13.05 -36.72
C GLU A 207 -35.90 -12.07 -37.89
N ASP A 208 -34.83 -11.55 -38.49
CA ASP A 208 -34.80 -11.23 -39.93
C ASP A 208 -33.36 -11.20 -40.47
N ASN A 209 -33.22 -11.54 -41.75
CA ASN A 209 -31.99 -11.81 -42.48
C ASN A 209 -31.18 -10.55 -42.86
N GLY A 210 -29.85 -10.71 -42.91
CA GLY A 210 -29.07 -10.16 -44.04
C GLY A 210 -27.90 -9.22 -43.74
N SER A 211 -26.75 -9.60 -44.31
CA SER A 211 -25.60 -8.82 -44.81
C SER A 211 -24.59 -8.19 -43.84
N ASP A 212 -23.35 -8.67 -44.00
CA ASP A 212 -22.04 -8.00 -43.89
C ASP A 212 -21.94 -6.70 -43.09
N THR A 213 -21.21 -6.75 -41.97
CA THR A 213 -20.18 -5.74 -41.65
C THR A 213 -19.24 -6.22 -40.54
N ASP A 214 -17.95 -5.96 -40.76
CA ASP A 214 -16.79 -6.16 -39.91
C ASP A 214 -16.98 -5.49 -38.53
N SER A 215 -17.05 -6.27 -37.44
CA SER A 215 -17.06 -5.80 -36.05
C SER A 215 -16.54 -6.90 -35.12
N PRO A 216 -15.83 -6.54 -34.02
CA PRO A 216 -15.08 -7.50 -33.22
C PRO A 216 -15.99 -8.49 -32.51
N ASP A 217 -15.77 -9.78 -32.76
CA ASP A 217 -16.50 -10.91 -32.17
C ASP A 217 -16.49 -10.85 -30.63
N LEU A 218 -17.67 -10.65 -30.04
CA LEU A 218 -17.92 -10.94 -28.64
C LEU A 218 -18.01 -12.46 -28.48
N ILE A 219 -16.97 -13.05 -27.91
CA ILE A 219 -16.90 -14.49 -27.64
C ILE A 219 -17.97 -14.88 -26.61
N LYS A 220 -18.84 -15.82 -26.98
CA LYS A 220 -19.86 -16.43 -26.10
C LYS A 220 -19.17 -17.29 -25.01
N PRO A 221 -19.57 -17.19 -23.73
CA PRO A 221 -18.91 -17.88 -22.63
C PRO A 221 -19.04 -19.41 -22.70
N PRO A 222 -18.04 -20.18 -22.21
CA PRO A 222 -18.08 -21.63 -22.18
C PRO A 222 -19.12 -22.13 -21.17
N SER A 223 -19.94 -23.09 -21.60
CA SER A 223 -20.84 -23.86 -20.76
C SER A 223 -20.06 -24.98 -20.06
N GLN A 224 -19.87 -24.91 -18.73
CA GLN A 224 -20.12 -26.02 -17.80
C GLN A 224 -19.63 -25.75 -16.36
N THR A 225 -20.58 -25.90 -15.43
CA THR A 225 -20.50 -26.52 -14.10
C THR A 225 -19.43 -26.01 -13.12
N ALA A 226 -19.72 -24.90 -12.42
CA ALA A 226 -19.10 -24.62 -11.13
C ALA A 226 -20.17 -24.59 -10.03
N SER A 227 -19.81 -25.00 -8.82
CA SER A 227 -20.69 -24.97 -7.65
C SER A 227 -21.08 -23.52 -7.35
N PRO A 228 -22.39 -23.15 -7.33
CA PRO A 228 -22.84 -21.76 -7.28
C PRO A 228 -22.69 -21.06 -5.92
N ASP A 229 -22.13 -21.72 -4.90
CA ASP A 229 -22.23 -21.27 -3.51
C ASP A 229 -21.02 -20.46 -2.98
N LEU A 230 -19.97 -20.26 -3.78
CA LEU A 230 -18.78 -19.51 -3.34
C LEU A 230 -18.59 -18.21 -4.14
N PRO A 231 -18.48 -17.06 -3.44
CA PRO A 231 -18.23 -15.77 -4.08
C PRO A 231 -16.87 -15.77 -4.77
N PRO A 232 -16.66 -14.90 -5.78
CA PRO A 232 -15.43 -14.91 -6.56
C PRO A 232 -14.21 -14.56 -5.71
N ILE A 233 -14.38 -13.73 -4.67
CA ILE A 233 -13.33 -13.34 -3.73
C ILE A 233 -13.83 -13.50 -2.30
N ARG A 234 -12.98 -14.07 -1.45
CA ARG A 234 -13.15 -14.07 0.00
C ARG A 234 -11.98 -13.35 0.67
N LEU A 235 -12.30 -12.33 1.46
CA LEU A 235 -11.33 -11.57 2.24
C LEU A 235 -11.51 -11.89 3.72
N THR A 236 -10.45 -12.36 4.36
CA THR A 236 -10.45 -12.70 5.79
C THR A 236 -9.61 -11.71 6.56
N VAL A 237 -10.13 -11.16 7.64
CA VAL A 237 -9.42 -10.23 8.50
C VAL A 237 -9.41 -10.80 9.91
N THR A 238 -8.22 -11.03 10.45
CA THR A 238 -8.02 -11.73 11.73
C THR A 238 -7.33 -10.82 12.72
N ASN A 239 -7.87 -10.72 13.93
CA ASN A 239 -7.18 -10.09 15.04
C ASN A 239 -6.12 -11.05 15.57
N VAL A 240 -4.85 -10.71 15.39
CA VAL A 240 -3.70 -11.52 15.84
C VAL A 240 -3.09 -10.99 17.14
N SER A 241 -3.66 -9.94 17.71
CA SER A 241 -3.28 -9.39 19.01
C SER A 241 -3.89 -10.18 20.18
N GLN A 242 -3.53 -9.81 21.40
CA GLN A 242 -4.08 -10.40 22.63
C GLN A 242 -5.31 -9.65 23.16
N ASP A 243 -5.59 -8.47 22.61
CA ASP A 243 -6.68 -7.59 23.03
C ASP A 243 -7.79 -7.56 21.98
N SER A 244 -9.01 -7.20 22.36
CA SER A 244 -10.08 -7.00 21.39
C SER A 244 -9.86 -5.71 20.60
N ILE A 245 -10.24 -5.73 19.33
CA ILE A 245 -10.01 -4.63 18.40
C ILE A 245 -11.33 -4.27 17.71
N THR A 246 -11.58 -2.97 17.53
CA THR A 246 -12.75 -2.49 16.79
C THR A 246 -12.34 -1.98 15.40
N LEU A 247 -12.90 -2.55 14.34
CA LEU A 247 -12.81 -2.00 12.98
C LEU A 247 -14.03 -1.15 12.68
N ASN A 248 -13.83 0.04 12.09
CA ASN A 248 -14.94 0.75 11.48
C ASN A 248 -15.18 0.19 10.08
N ASN A 249 -16.22 -0.62 9.92
CA ASN A 249 -16.63 -1.15 8.62
C ASN A 249 -18.12 -0.80 8.41
N PRO A 250 -18.41 0.39 7.87
CA PRO A 250 -19.77 0.77 7.46
C PRO A 250 -20.39 -0.30 6.56
N GLY A 251 -21.73 -0.33 6.49
CA GLY A 251 -22.48 -1.35 5.73
C GLY A 251 -21.96 -1.58 4.30
N ASP A 252 -22.35 -2.69 3.68
CA ASP A 252 -21.83 -3.09 2.36
C ASP A 252 -20.29 -3.07 2.26
N ASN A 253 -19.65 -3.40 3.40
CA ASN A 253 -18.21 -3.46 3.59
C ASN A 253 -17.46 -2.20 3.14
N CYS A 254 -18.05 -1.03 3.38
CA CYS A 254 -17.55 0.27 2.95
C CYS A 254 -16.27 0.74 3.66
N GLY A 255 -15.78 0.01 4.66
CA GLY A 255 -14.43 0.19 5.20
C GLY A 255 -13.34 -0.27 4.22
N PHE A 256 -13.66 -1.17 3.29
CA PHE A 256 -12.73 -1.75 2.32
C PHE A 256 -12.95 -1.15 0.93
N ARG A 257 -11.88 -1.02 0.15
CA ARG A 257 -11.94 -0.47 -1.21
C ARG A 257 -11.13 -1.31 -2.17
N LEU A 258 -11.61 -1.40 -3.39
CA LEU A 258 -10.85 -1.96 -4.49
C LEU A 258 -10.00 -0.86 -5.11
N GLU A 259 -8.69 -1.07 -5.17
CA GLU A 259 -7.75 -0.08 -5.68
C GLU A 259 -6.76 -0.73 -6.67
N PRO A 260 -6.33 0.00 -7.72
CA PRO A 260 -5.25 -0.44 -8.57
C PRO A 260 -3.95 -0.54 -7.77
N ARG A 261 -3.13 -1.56 -8.07
CA ARG A 261 -1.80 -1.77 -7.49
C ARG A 261 -0.91 -0.54 -7.71
N THR A 262 -1.11 0.15 -8.82
CA THR A 262 -0.30 1.29 -9.25
C THR A 262 -1.15 2.57 -9.35
N ARG A 263 -1.38 3.26 -8.23
CA ARG A 263 -2.32 4.39 -8.19
C ARG A 263 -1.97 5.55 -9.12
N SER A 264 -0.70 5.95 -9.21
CA SER A 264 -0.35 7.20 -9.90
C SER A 264 -0.47 7.16 -11.42
N HIS A 265 -0.52 5.95 -12.01
CA HIS A 265 -0.57 5.75 -13.47
C HIS A 265 -1.77 4.89 -13.90
N SER A 266 -2.64 4.52 -12.96
CA SER A 266 -3.84 3.76 -13.29
C SER A 266 -4.90 4.70 -13.88
N GLU A 267 -5.49 4.27 -14.99
CA GLU A 267 -6.69 4.90 -15.56
C GLU A 267 -7.98 4.42 -14.87
N PHE A 268 -7.87 3.41 -13.99
CA PHE A 268 -8.96 2.94 -13.14
C PHE A 268 -9.11 3.79 -11.87
N PHE A 269 -10.34 4.15 -11.55
CA PHE A 269 -10.71 4.90 -10.35
C PHE A 269 -12.09 4.47 -9.82
N GLN A 270 -12.31 4.65 -8.52
CA GLN A 270 -13.59 4.29 -7.91
C GLN A 270 -14.70 5.24 -8.39
N PRO A 271 -15.88 4.74 -8.78
CA PRO A 271 -17.01 5.58 -9.15
C PRO A 271 -17.40 6.53 -8.01
N ALA A 272 -17.80 7.76 -8.36
CA ALA A 272 -18.22 8.76 -7.38
C ALA A 272 -19.49 8.31 -6.63
N GLY A 273 -19.62 8.70 -5.36
CA GLY A 273 -20.80 8.43 -4.53
C GLY A 273 -20.86 7.03 -3.90
N VAL A 274 -20.02 6.09 -4.32
CA VAL A 274 -19.92 4.77 -3.68
C VAL A 274 -19.36 4.92 -2.25
N CYS A 275 -20.09 4.42 -1.25
CA CYS A 275 -19.74 4.54 0.17
C CYS A 275 -19.61 5.99 0.69
N ALA A 276 -20.27 6.96 0.05
CA ALA A 276 -20.31 8.33 0.52
C ALA A 276 -21.23 8.48 1.75
N ASP A 277 -20.79 9.27 2.72
CA ASP A 277 -21.59 9.72 3.88
C ASP A 277 -22.26 8.60 4.70
N LEU A 278 -21.65 7.42 4.73
CA LEU A 278 -22.14 6.31 5.56
C LEU A 278 -21.70 6.49 7.02
N PRO A 279 -22.59 6.23 7.99
CA PRO A 279 -22.22 6.31 9.40
C PRO A 279 -21.18 5.24 9.74
N SER A 280 -20.27 5.56 10.65
CA SER A 280 -19.34 4.58 11.20
C SER A 280 -20.11 3.40 11.79
N LYS A 281 -19.75 2.18 11.38
CA LYS A 281 -20.33 0.95 11.92
C LYS A 281 -19.20 0.13 12.55
N PRO A 282 -19.01 0.22 13.87
CA PRO A 282 -17.97 -0.56 14.55
C PRO A 282 -18.27 -2.05 14.47
N VAL A 283 -17.26 -2.83 14.12
CA VAL A 283 -17.23 -4.28 14.16
C VAL A 283 -16.11 -4.66 15.13
N MET A 284 -16.49 -5.24 16.26
CA MET A 284 -15.54 -5.75 17.23
C MET A 284 -15.04 -7.13 16.78
N ILE A 285 -13.74 -7.37 16.96
CA ILE A 285 -13.08 -8.63 16.66
C ILE A 285 -12.29 -9.02 17.91
N GLU A 286 -12.68 -10.13 18.54
CA GLU A 286 -11.99 -10.65 19.72
C GLU A 286 -10.59 -11.18 19.37
N ALA A 287 -9.74 -11.37 20.37
CA ALA A 287 -8.39 -11.89 20.18
C ALA A 287 -8.42 -13.28 19.50
N GLY A 288 -7.74 -13.42 18.36
CA GLY A 288 -7.72 -14.63 17.55
C GLY A 288 -8.96 -14.86 16.67
N GLU A 289 -9.96 -13.97 16.71
CA GLU A 289 -11.16 -14.08 15.88
C GLU A 289 -10.91 -13.51 14.48
N SER A 290 -11.67 -14.04 13.51
CA SER A 290 -11.66 -13.58 12.12
C SER A 290 -13.04 -13.11 11.69
N ILE A 291 -13.10 -12.01 10.95
CA ILE A 291 -14.25 -11.66 10.13
C ILE A 291 -13.99 -12.07 8.68
N VAL A 292 -15.03 -12.54 8.01
CA VAL A 292 -14.99 -12.96 6.60
C VAL A 292 -15.88 -12.04 5.80
N LEU A 293 -15.33 -11.52 4.70
CA LEU A 293 -15.97 -10.60 3.78
C LEU A 293 -16.03 -11.31 2.43
N ASP A 294 -17.22 -11.77 2.08
CA ASP A 294 -17.51 -12.30 0.77
C ASP A 294 -17.73 -11.12 -0.19
N ILE A 295 -17.02 -11.13 -1.33
CA ILE A 295 -16.96 -10.00 -2.26
C ILE A 295 -17.48 -10.44 -3.61
N GLU A 296 -18.69 -10.00 -3.93
CA GLU A 296 -19.33 -10.19 -5.23
C GLU A 296 -18.96 -9.04 -6.17
N LEU A 297 -17.93 -9.25 -7.00
CA LEU A 297 -17.47 -8.24 -7.97
C LEU A 297 -18.55 -7.75 -8.94
N ALA A 298 -19.58 -8.57 -9.17
CA ALA A 298 -20.73 -8.19 -9.99
C ALA A 298 -21.57 -7.07 -9.35
N SER A 299 -21.52 -6.90 -8.02
CA SER A 299 -22.22 -5.83 -7.32
C SER A 299 -21.67 -4.46 -7.73
N PRO A 300 -22.52 -3.46 -8.05
CA PRO A 300 -22.09 -2.09 -8.38
C PRO A 300 -21.15 -1.46 -7.35
N ARG A 301 -21.22 -1.92 -6.10
CA ARG A 301 -20.33 -1.54 -5.01
C ARG A 301 -18.85 -1.73 -5.32
N TRP A 302 -18.51 -2.76 -6.09
CA TRP A 302 -17.14 -3.16 -6.39
C TRP A 302 -16.72 -2.82 -7.82
N HIS A 303 -17.59 -2.15 -8.58
CA HIS A 303 -17.28 -1.72 -9.94
C HIS A 303 -16.18 -0.66 -9.95
N MET A 304 -15.40 -0.67 -11.01
CA MET A 304 -14.33 0.29 -11.26
C MET A 304 -14.64 1.06 -12.54
N SER A 305 -14.36 2.36 -12.52
CA SER A 305 -14.46 3.20 -13.70
C SER A 305 -13.11 3.23 -14.40
N LEU A 306 -13.10 2.96 -15.70
CA LEU A 306 -11.96 3.12 -16.60
C LEU A 306 -12.20 4.34 -17.49
N LYS A 307 -11.25 5.26 -17.53
CA LYS A 307 -11.26 6.37 -18.49
C LYS A 307 -10.42 6.01 -19.71
N SER A 308 -11.05 5.87 -20.88
CA SER A 308 -10.38 5.65 -22.17
C SER A 308 -10.67 6.85 -23.08
N GLY A 309 -9.72 7.79 -23.18
CA GLY A 309 -9.95 9.07 -23.83
C GLY A 309 -10.99 9.91 -23.07
N ASP A 310 -12.07 10.30 -23.74
CA ASP A 310 -13.18 11.05 -23.12
C ASP A 310 -14.33 10.16 -22.62
N VAL A 311 -14.26 8.84 -22.86
CA VAL A 311 -15.30 7.90 -22.43
C VAL A 311 -14.93 7.30 -21.08
N ILE A 312 -15.89 7.31 -20.15
CA ILE A 312 -15.79 6.64 -18.85
C ILE A 312 -16.70 5.41 -18.88
N SER A 313 -16.12 4.23 -18.69
CA SER A 313 -16.86 2.97 -18.59
C SER A 313 -16.76 2.42 -17.17
N THR A 314 -17.90 2.16 -16.53
CA THR A 314 -17.96 1.59 -15.18
C THR A 314 -18.50 0.18 -15.25
N ALA A 315 -17.74 -0.80 -14.76
CA ALA A 315 -18.15 -2.20 -14.73
C ALA A 315 -17.35 -2.98 -13.68
N ASP A 316 -17.73 -4.25 -13.51
CA ASP A 316 -16.91 -5.26 -12.85
C ASP A 316 -15.51 -5.31 -13.49
N ILE A 317 -14.45 -5.41 -12.67
CA ILE A 317 -13.07 -5.50 -13.15
C ILE A 317 -12.85 -6.64 -14.14
N ARG A 318 -13.61 -7.75 -14.01
CA ARG A 318 -13.54 -8.95 -14.85
C ARG A 318 -13.95 -8.68 -16.30
N SER A 319 -14.69 -7.61 -16.55
CA SER A 319 -15.05 -7.16 -17.90
C SER A 319 -13.88 -6.48 -18.62
N PHE A 320 -12.80 -6.09 -17.92
CA PHE A 320 -11.63 -5.42 -18.51
C PHE A 320 -10.44 -6.38 -18.73
N GLN A 321 -10.66 -7.55 -19.35
CA GLN A 321 -9.65 -8.61 -19.45
C GLN A 321 -8.39 -8.25 -20.27
N ASN A 322 -8.45 -7.20 -21.09
CA ASN A 322 -7.31 -6.70 -21.87
C ASN A 322 -6.39 -5.77 -21.06
N SER A 323 -6.78 -5.44 -19.84
CA SER A 323 -5.97 -4.65 -18.92
C SER A 323 -4.87 -5.50 -18.29
N ALA A 324 -3.63 -5.00 -18.30
CA ALA A 324 -2.53 -5.53 -17.51
C ALA A 324 -2.50 -4.95 -16.09
N GLU A 325 -3.60 -4.33 -15.63
CA GLU A 325 -3.73 -3.79 -14.29
C GLU A 325 -3.98 -4.90 -13.27
N TRP A 326 -3.45 -4.68 -12.08
CA TRP A 326 -3.62 -5.54 -10.91
C TRP A 326 -4.35 -4.73 -9.84
N PHE A 327 -5.22 -5.36 -9.08
CA PHE A 327 -6.04 -4.72 -8.06
C PHE A 327 -5.74 -5.28 -6.68
N ARG A 328 -6.05 -4.52 -5.64
CA ARG A 328 -5.92 -4.90 -4.23
C ARG A 328 -7.15 -4.46 -3.46
N LEU A 329 -7.47 -5.17 -2.39
CA LEU A 329 -8.43 -4.73 -1.39
C LEU A 329 -7.68 -4.01 -0.28
N VAL A 330 -8.10 -2.78 -0.01
CA VAL A 330 -7.46 -1.89 0.93
C VAL A 330 -8.47 -1.42 1.98
N TYR A 331 -8.17 -1.67 3.24
CA TYR A 331 -8.86 -1.04 4.37
C TYR A 331 -8.05 0.17 4.83
N ARG A 332 -8.72 1.27 5.16
CA ARG A 332 -8.09 2.44 5.77
C ARG A 332 -8.96 2.94 6.89
N SER A 333 -8.44 2.95 8.10
CA SER A 333 -9.12 3.61 9.21
C SER A 333 -9.33 5.07 8.82
N GLU A 334 -10.57 5.52 8.82
CA GLU A 334 -11.06 6.68 8.09
C GLU A 334 -10.14 7.92 8.05
N GLN A 335 -9.85 8.38 6.82
CA GLN A 335 -9.70 9.79 6.46
C GLN A 335 -11.05 10.37 5.98
N GLN A 336 -12.19 9.98 6.57
CA GLN A 336 -13.51 10.54 6.18
C GLN A 336 -13.75 11.98 6.66
N VAL A 337 -12.71 12.72 7.08
CA VAL A 337 -12.82 14.16 7.39
C VAL A 337 -11.58 14.92 6.91
N LYS A 338 -11.53 15.28 5.61
CA LYS A 338 -11.12 16.61 5.08
C LYS A 338 -10.71 16.56 3.59
N LYS A 339 -11.68 16.84 2.72
CA LYS A 339 -11.56 17.84 1.63
C LYS A 339 -12.92 18.04 0.94
N LEU A 340 -13.83 18.77 1.61
CA LEU A 340 -14.73 19.64 0.85
C LEU A 340 -14.01 20.99 0.67
N PRO A 341 -13.99 21.58 -0.54
CA PRO A 341 -13.65 22.98 -0.69
C PRO A 341 -14.82 23.80 -0.16
N GLY A 342 -14.61 24.57 0.91
CA GLY A 342 -15.55 25.61 1.37
C GLY A 342 -16.20 25.37 2.72
N ALA A 343 -15.43 25.25 3.79
CA ALA A 343 -15.91 25.56 5.13
C ALA A 343 -14.78 26.23 5.93
N GLU A 344 -14.95 27.53 6.20
CA GLU A 344 -14.06 28.35 7.01
C GLU A 344 -13.88 27.75 8.41
N ALA A 345 -12.64 27.85 8.90
CA ALA A 345 -12.29 27.51 10.26
C ALA A 345 -12.81 28.62 11.20
N ASP A 346 -13.68 28.26 12.15
CA ASP A 346 -13.85 29.04 13.38
C ASP A 346 -13.25 28.25 14.54
N ASP A 347 -12.31 28.91 15.20
CA ASP A 347 -11.38 28.38 16.20
C ASP A 347 -11.86 28.82 17.57
N SER A 348 -12.59 27.98 18.31
CA SER A 348 -12.65 28.04 19.78
C SER A 348 -13.48 26.91 20.40
N LYS A 349 -12.83 26.00 21.11
CA LYS A 349 -13.08 25.70 22.55
C LYS A 349 -12.48 24.35 22.95
N THR A 350 -11.34 24.47 23.61
CA THR A 350 -10.79 23.53 24.58
C THR A 350 -11.75 23.35 25.76
N THR A 351 -12.16 22.11 26.05
CA THR A 351 -12.56 21.74 27.42
C THR A 351 -12.03 20.34 27.75
N ARG A 352 -11.12 20.30 28.73
CA ARG A 352 -10.73 19.08 29.44
C ARG A 352 -11.92 18.58 30.25
N ASN A 353 -12.17 17.27 30.23
CA ASN A 353 -12.86 16.61 31.33
C ASN A 353 -12.10 15.33 31.69
N THR A 354 -11.65 15.29 32.94
CA THR A 354 -11.08 14.15 33.65
C THR A 354 -12.17 13.38 34.39
N ASP A 355 -11.89 12.09 34.60
CA ASP A 355 -12.61 11.06 35.37
C ASP A 355 -13.86 10.41 34.76
N MET A 356 -13.72 9.12 34.44
CA MET A 356 -14.47 8.02 35.07
C MET A 356 -13.90 6.66 34.63
N THR A 357 -13.65 5.79 35.60
CA THR A 357 -13.43 4.36 35.43
C THR A 357 -14.61 3.74 34.68
N ASN A 358 -14.40 3.31 33.45
CA ASN A 358 -15.31 2.43 32.72
C ASN A 358 -14.43 1.55 31.84
N ALA A 359 -14.74 0.25 31.78
CA ALA A 359 -14.11 -0.68 30.85
C ALA A 359 -14.09 -0.01 29.47
N SER A 360 -12.90 0.42 29.05
CA SER A 360 -12.72 1.16 27.81
C SER A 360 -13.21 0.24 26.70
N ALA A 361 -14.19 0.71 25.91
CA ALA A 361 -14.50 0.05 24.66
C ALA A 361 -13.18 -0.20 23.91
N PRO A 362 -12.99 -1.38 23.30
CA PRO A 362 -11.74 -1.70 22.64
C PRO A 362 -11.41 -0.60 21.63
N PRO A 363 -10.14 -0.14 21.60
CA PRO A 363 -9.76 0.99 20.78
C PRO A 363 -10.09 0.69 19.32
N PHE A 364 -10.57 1.70 18.60
CA PHE A 364 -10.68 1.60 17.15
C PHE A 364 -9.28 1.38 16.59
N TRP A 365 -9.14 0.34 15.77
CA TRP A 365 -7.91 0.10 15.05
C TRP A 365 -7.64 1.25 14.09
N GLN A 366 -6.38 1.65 14.02
CA GLN A 366 -5.93 2.67 13.08
C GLN A 366 -4.78 2.16 12.24
N GLY A 367 -4.87 2.39 10.93
CA GLY A 367 -3.87 2.00 9.96
C GLY A 367 -4.47 1.66 8.60
N ASP A 368 -3.63 1.07 7.76
CA ASP A 368 -3.99 0.59 6.44
C ASP A 368 -3.77 -0.94 6.39
N LEU A 369 -4.78 -1.71 5.94
CA LEU A 369 -4.62 -3.12 5.60
C LEU A 369 -4.64 -3.23 4.07
N VAL A 370 -3.71 -4.00 3.52
CA VAL A 370 -3.56 -4.14 2.07
C VAL A 370 -3.46 -5.62 1.76
N SER A 371 -4.39 -6.14 0.96
CA SER A 371 -4.38 -7.53 0.52
C SER A 371 -3.27 -7.77 -0.53
N GLN A 372 -3.05 -9.05 -0.84
CA GLN A 372 -2.33 -9.43 -2.06
C GLN A 372 -2.99 -8.81 -3.29
N ALA A 373 -2.19 -8.55 -4.32
CA ALA A 373 -2.72 -8.08 -5.58
C ALA A 373 -3.28 -9.25 -6.39
N PHE A 374 -4.29 -8.97 -7.20
CA PHE A 374 -4.88 -9.92 -8.11
C PHE A 374 -5.27 -9.29 -9.45
N SER A 375 -5.26 -10.07 -10.52
CA SER A 375 -5.63 -9.60 -11.85
C SER A 375 -7.13 -9.83 -12.13
N PRO A 376 -7.71 -9.12 -13.13
CA PRO A 376 -9.04 -9.43 -13.66
C PRO A 376 -9.25 -10.87 -14.17
N ARG A 377 -8.17 -11.65 -14.28
CA ARG A 377 -8.20 -13.06 -14.69
C ARG A 377 -8.16 -14.03 -13.50
N GLY A 378 -8.10 -13.52 -12.27
CA GLY A 378 -8.04 -14.31 -11.04
C GLY A 378 -6.63 -14.76 -10.64
N GLN A 379 -5.57 -14.20 -11.24
CA GLN A 379 -4.19 -14.52 -10.84
C GLN A 379 -3.79 -13.66 -9.64
N MET A 380 -3.21 -14.26 -8.59
CA MET A 380 -2.63 -13.53 -7.44
C MET A 380 -1.16 -13.18 -7.67
N ASP A 381 -0.59 -12.21 -6.96
CA ASP A 381 0.82 -11.78 -7.10
C ASP A 381 1.75 -12.68 -6.25
#